data_AF-A0A183END1-F1
#
_entry.id   AF-A0A183END1-F1
#
_cell.length_a   1.000
_cell.length_b   1.000
_cell.length_c   1.000
_cell.angle_alpha   90.00
_cell.angle_beta   90.00
_cell.angle_gamma   90.00
#
_symmetry.space_group_name_H-M   'P 1'
#
loop_
_entity.id
_entity.type
_entity.pdbx_description
1 polymer ?
#
loop_
_entity_poly.entity_id
_entity_poly.type
_entity_poly.pdbx_seq_one_letter_code
_entity_poly.pdbx_strand_id
1 'polypeptide(L)'
;MEMAGIVCYTGANIITEARKLIEHIGKPLELDTDGIWCLIPGTFPENITFTLNNSKRKTITISYPGAVLNALVCDKFTNDQYHELQPDGTYSVTSENSIFFEVDGPYLAMILPASREEGKKLKKRYAVFNFDGSLAELKGFEVKRRGELALIKYFQTTVFKSFLNGNTHQEAYEHAAKEANYWLDVLFSKVLSSF
;
A
#
# COMPACT_ATOMS: atom_id res chain seq x y z
N MET A 1 -30.45 -0.43 1.32
CA MET A 1 -29.31 -1.19 1.90
C MET A 1 -28.56 -1.97 0.81
N GLU A 2 -29.28 -2.46 -0.18
CA GLU A 2 -28.92 -3.28 -1.32
C GLU A 2 -27.82 -2.65 -2.18
N MET A 3 -27.98 -1.37 -2.57
CA MET A 3 -26.96 -0.65 -3.36
C MET A 3 -25.60 -0.64 -2.67
N ALA A 4 -25.55 -0.33 -1.36
CA ALA A 4 -24.31 -0.33 -0.60
C ALA A 4 -23.68 -1.73 -0.51
N GLY A 5 -24.52 -2.77 -0.37
CA GLY A 5 -24.07 -4.16 -0.38
C GLY A 5 -23.43 -4.55 -1.71
N ILE A 6 -24.06 -4.19 -2.84
CA ILE A 6 -23.52 -4.45 -4.18
C ILE A 6 -22.18 -3.74 -4.39
N VAL A 7 -22.08 -2.45 -4.02
CA VAL A 7 -20.83 -1.68 -4.15
C VAL A 7 -19.69 -2.35 -3.36
N CYS A 8 -19.93 -2.69 -2.09
CA CYS A 8 -18.91 -3.36 -1.27
C CYS A 8 -18.54 -4.75 -1.79
N TYR A 9 -19.52 -5.52 -2.26
CA TYR A 9 -19.29 -6.86 -2.81
C TYR A 9 -18.47 -6.82 -4.11
N THR A 10 -18.83 -5.92 -5.03
CA THR A 10 -18.09 -5.71 -6.29
C THR A 10 -16.67 -5.23 -6.00
N GLY A 11 -16.49 -4.26 -5.10
CA GLY A 11 -15.15 -3.81 -4.69
C GLY A 11 -14.29 -4.94 -4.09
N ALA A 12 -14.88 -5.76 -3.23
CA ALA A 12 -14.21 -6.92 -2.66
C ALA A 12 -13.81 -7.96 -3.73
N ASN A 13 -14.63 -8.15 -4.77
CA ASN A 13 -14.29 -9.03 -5.88
C ASN A 13 -13.16 -8.47 -6.75
N ILE A 14 -13.20 -7.16 -7.06
CA ILE A 14 -12.13 -6.49 -7.82
C ILE A 14 -10.78 -6.67 -7.13
N ILE A 15 -10.70 -6.34 -5.83
CA ILE A 15 -9.44 -6.44 -5.09
C ILE A 15 -8.99 -7.90 -4.92
N THR A 16 -9.93 -8.84 -4.83
CA THR A 16 -9.61 -10.28 -4.75
C THR A 16 -9.01 -10.80 -6.05
N GLU A 17 -9.56 -10.40 -7.20
CA GLU A 17 -9.01 -10.77 -8.51
C GLU A 17 -7.64 -10.14 -8.76
N ALA A 18 -7.47 -8.86 -8.42
CA ALA A 18 -6.18 -8.19 -8.48
C ALA A 18 -5.13 -8.90 -7.60
N ARG A 19 -5.48 -9.26 -6.36
CA ARG A 19 -4.61 -10.00 -5.44
C ARG A 19 -4.17 -11.34 -6.03
N LYS A 20 -5.09 -12.10 -6.63
CA LYS A 20 -4.76 -13.38 -7.28
C LYS A 20 -3.71 -13.17 -8.37
N LEU A 21 -3.84 -12.13 -9.19
CA LEU A 21 -2.83 -11.83 -10.21
C LEU A 21 -1.47 -11.48 -9.58
N ILE A 22 -1.46 -10.63 -8.55
CA ILE A 22 -0.24 -10.26 -7.81
C ILE A 22 0.46 -11.48 -7.19
N GLU A 23 -0.29 -12.47 -6.69
CA GLU A 23 0.28 -13.72 -6.15
C GLU A 23 1.06 -14.55 -7.19
N HIS A 24 0.78 -14.39 -8.49
CA HIS A 24 1.50 -15.09 -9.55
C HIS A 24 2.78 -14.37 -9.98
N ILE A 25 2.81 -13.03 -9.85
CA ILE A 25 3.95 -12.20 -10.32
C ILE A 25 4.84 -11.70 -9.18
N GLY A 26 4.40 -11.81 -7.93
CA GLY A 26 5.06 -11.25 -6.76
C GLY A 26 4.49 -11.78 -5.46
N LYS A 27 4.60 -10.99 -4.40
CA LYS A 27 4.17 -11.36 -3.05
C LYS A 27 3.28 -10.26 -2.46
N PRO A 28 1.98 -10.50 -2.24
CA PRO A 28 1.15 -9.56 -1.50
C PRO A 28 1.56 -9.55 -0.02
N LEU A 29 1.60 -8.35 0.55
CA LEU A 29 1.98 -8.12 1.95
C LEU A 29 0.76 -7.81 2.82
N GLU A 30 -0.01 -6.81 2.42
CA GLU A 30 -1.20 -6.33 3.11
C GLU A 30 -2.25 -5.94 2.07
N LEU A 31 -3.52 -6.22 2.39
CA LEU A 31 -4.66 -5.87 1.54
C LEU A 31 -5.62 -5.02 2.37
N ASP A 32 -5.95 -3.83 1.86
CA ASP A 32 -7.01 -2.98 2.40
C ASP A 32 -8.24 -3.07 1.47
N THR A 33 -9.18 -2.15 1.64
CA THR A 33 -10.49 -2.16 0.97
C THR A 33 -10.37 -2.14 -0.56
N ASP A 34 -9.43 -1.33 -1.08
CA ASP A 34 -9.24 -1.03 -2.49
C ASP A 34 -7.75 -0.98 -2.91
N GLY A 35 -6.83 -1.28 -1.98
CA GLY A 35 -5.39 -1.22 -2.21
C GLY A 35 -4.67 -2.50 -1.83
N ILE A 36 -3.57 -2.80 -2.54
CA ILE A 36 -2.71 -3.95 -2.27
C ILE A 36 -1.27 -3.46 -2.11
N TRP A 37 -0.70 -3.66 -0.93
CA TRP A 37 0.74 -3.57 -0.73
C TRP A 37 1.38 -4.86 -1.19
N CYS A 38 2.33 -4.79 -2.12
CA CYS A 38 2.98 -5.97 -2.66
C CYS A 38 4.47 -5.74 -2.95
N LEU A 39 5.20 -6.85 -3.01
CA LEU A 39 6.56 -6.91 -3.52
C LEU A 39 6.50 -7.53 -4.92
N ILE A 40 7.14 -6.87 -5.87
CA ILE A 40 7.35 -7.37 -7.23
C ILE A 40 8.87 -7.44 -7.45
N PRO A 41 9.39 -8.42 -8.20
CA PRO A 41 10.82 -8.49 -8.49
C PRO A 41 11.35 -7.18 -9.10
N GLY A 42 12.52 -6.71 -8.68
CA GLY A 42 13.10 -5.45 -9.19
C GLY A 42 13.45 -5.49 -10.69
N THR A 43 13.49 -6.67 -11.30
CA THR A 43 13.67 -6.85 -12.75
C THR A 43 12.35 -6.80 -13.53
N PHE A 44 11.20 -6.70 -12.84
CA PHE A 44 9.90 -6.63 -13.50
C PHE A 44 9.71 -5.26 -14.18
N PRO A 45 9.08 -5.21 -15.38
CA PRO A 45 8.87 -3.93 -16.07
C PRO A 45 8.02 -2.98 -15.22
N GLU A 46 8.54 -1.79 -14.97
CA GLU A 46 7.86 -0.78 -14.16
C GLU A 46 7.18 0.28 -15.03
N ASN A 47 7.96 1.16 -15.67
CA ASN A 47 7.44 2.25 -16.49
C ASN A 47 7.92 2.09 -17.95
N ILE A 48 6.97 2.09 -18.89
CA ILE A 48 7.25 2.00 -20.33
C ILE A 48 6.87 3.34 -20.96
N THR A 49 7.82 3.97 -21.66
CA THR A 49 7.60 5.25 -22.34
C THR A 49 7.46 5.05 -23.84
N PHE A 50 6.31 5.47 -24.36
CA PHE A 50 5.97 5.46 -25.78
C PHE A 50 6.24 6.83 -26.39
N THR A 51 6.85 6.85 -27.58
CA THR A 51 7.02 8.06 -28.37
C THR A 51 5.84 8.20 -29.33
N LEU A 52 5.21 9.37 -29.35
CA LEU A 52 4.04 9.66 -30.17
C LEU A 52 4.40 10.53 -31.35
N ASN A 53 3.77 10.26 -32.49
CA ASN A 53 3.78 11.13 -33.67
C ASN A 53 2.70 12.21 -33.56
N ASN A 54 2.66 12.95 -32.44
CA ASN A 54 1.70 14.03 -32.20
C ASN A 54 2.43 15.30 -31.76
N SER A 55 2.03 16.45 -32.33
CA SER A 55 2.66 17.75 -32.08
C SER A 55 2.44 18.29 -30.67
N LYS A 56 1.34 17.90 -29.99
CA LYS A 56 0.99 18.41 -28.64
C LYS A 56 1.62 17.62 -27.49
N ARG A 57 1.83 16.32 -27.67
CA ARG A 57 2.43 15.45 -26.63
C ARG A 57 3.36 14.46 -27.31
N LYS A 58 4.66 14.61 -27.06
CA LYS A 58 5.71 13.79 -27.69
C LYS A 58 5.86 12.42 -27.06
N THR A 59 5.56 12.27 -25.77
CA THR A 59 5.72 11.02 -25.04
C THR A 59 4.58 10.73 -24.08
N ILE A 60 4.29 9.46 -23.88
CA ILE A 60 3.39 8.94 -22.84
C ILE A 60 4.15 7.86 -22.07
N THR A 61 4.15 7.97 -20.75
CA THR A 61 4.69 6.93 -19.86
C THR A 61 3.54 6.20 -19.20
N ILE A 62 3.60 4.88 -19.18
CA ILE A 62 2.59 4.00 -18.62
C ILE A 62 3.27 3.12 -17.56
N SER A 63 2.65 3.01 -16.39
CA SER A 63 2.99 1.99 -15.40
C SER A 63 2.51 0.63 -15.92
N TYR A 64 3.45 -0.26 -16.23
CA TYR A 64 3.13 -1.60 -16.74
C TYR A 64 2.34 -2.45 -15.73
N PRO A 65 2.70 -2.51 -14.42
CA PRO A 65 1.88 -3.21 -13.42
C PRO A 65 0.46 -2.62 -13.34
N GLY A 66 0.34 -1.29 -13.36
CA GLY A 66 -0.96 -0.61 -13.34
C GLY A 66 -1.79 -0.92 -14.59
N ALA A 67 -1.18 -0.90 -15.77
CA ALA A 67 -1.85 -1.24 -17.03
C ALA A 67 -2.35 -2.68 -17.06
N VAL A 68 -1.55 -3.63 -16.53
CA VAL A 68 -1.94 -5.04 -16.44
C VAL A 68 -3.15 -5.22 -15.51
N LEU A 69 -3.14 -4.57 -14.35
CA LEU A 69 -4.29 -4.58 -13.43
C LEU A 69 -5.53 -3.92 -14.04
N ASN A 70 -5.36 -2.80 -14.74
CA ASN A 70 -6.45 -2.10 -15.41
C ASN A 70 -7.04 -2.91 -16.57
N ALA A 71 -6.21 -3.65 -17.30
CA ALA A 71 -6.69 -4.58 -18.31
C ALA A 71 -7.53 -5.70 -17.69
N LEU A 72 -7.11 -6.27 -16.55
CA LEU A 72 -7.89 -7.26 -15.81
C LEU A 72 -9.25 -6.70 -15.35
N VAL A 73 -9.26 -5.45 -14.83
CA VAL A 73 -10.50 -4.80 -14.38
C VAL A 73 -11.44 -4.55 -15.54
N CYS A 74 -10.91 -4.05 -16.67
CA CYS A 74 -11.69 -3.81 -17.88
C CYS A 74 -12.30 -5.11 -18.43
N ASP A 75 -11.53 -6.21 -18.47
CA ASP A 75 -12.02 -7.50 -18.97
C ASP A 75 -13.13 -8.10 -18.10
N LYS A 76 -13.04 -7.98 -16.78
CA LYS A 76 -13.95 -8.68 -15.84
C LYS A 76 -15.10 -7.85 -15.30
N PHE A 77 -14.98 -6.52 -15.27
CA PHE A 77 -15.89 -5.65 -14.52
C PHE A 77 -16.48 -4.50 -15.36
N THR A 78 -16.34 -4.53 -16.68
CA THR A 78 -17.01 -3.56 -17.56
C THR A 78 -18.52 -3.81 -17.60
N ASN A 79 -19.29 -2.72 -17.53
CA ASN A 79 -20.73 -2.77 -17.69
C ASN A 79 -21.10 -2.55 -19.17
N ASP A 80 -21.34 -3.63 -19.90
CA ASP A 80 -21.76 -3.62 -21.31
C ASP A 80 -23.24 -3.25 -21.52
N GLN A 81 -23.96 -2.92 -20.45
CA GLN A 81 -25.40 -2.66 -20.44
C GLN A 81 -25.71 -1.23 -19.99
N TYR A 82 -24.76 -0.30 -20.08
CA TYR A 82 -24.99 1.07 -19.65
C TYR A 82 -25.92 1.79 -20.64
N HIS A 83 -27.13 2.15 -20.21
CA HIS A 83 -28.12 2.81 -21.06
C HIS A 83 -28.06 4.33 -20.87
N GLU A 84 -27.97 5.06 -21.97
CA GLU A 84 -28.02 6.52 -21.99
C GLU A 84 -29.24 7.01 -22.79
N LEU A 85 -30.00 7.93 -22.21
CA LEU A 85 -31.20 8.50 -22.83
C LEU A 85 -30.79 9.54 -23.88
N GLN A 86 -31.22 9.33 -25.11
CA GLN A 86 -30.97 10.23 -26.23
C GLN A 86 -32.03 11.34 -26.30
N PRO A 87 -31.74 12.50 -26.93
CA PRO A 87 -32.68 13.61 -27.05
C PRO A 87 -34.00 13.27 -27.76
N ASP A 88 -34.00 12.23 -28.59
CA ASP A 88 -35.18 11.75 -29.32
C ASP A 88 -36.07 10.79 -28.49
N GLY A 89 -35.69 10.50 -27.24
CA GLY A 89 -36.40 9.59 -26.35
C GLY A 89 -36.02 8.12 -26.49
N THR A 90 -35.07 7.79 -27.38
CA THR A 90 -34.50 6.43 -27.49
C THR A 90 -33.37 6.21 -26.49
N TYR A 91 -32.96 4.96 -26.29
CA TYR A 91 -31.80 4.61 -25.45
C TYR A 91 -30.67 4.05 -26.31
N SER A 92 -29.47 4.55 -26.12
CA SER A 92 -28.24 3.94 -26.64
C SER A 92 -27.59 3.10 -25.53
N VAL A 93 -27.11 1.90 -25.88
CA VAL A 93 -26.35 1.05 -24.96
C VAL A 93 -24.87 1.20 -25.26
N THR A 94 -24.08 1.47 -24.22
CA THR A 94 -22.63 1.60 -24.29
C THR A 94 -21.96 0.72 -23.23
N SER A 95 -20.71 0.34 -23.49
CA SER A 95 -19.86 -0.29 -22.49
C SER A 95 -19.19 0.78 -21.65
N GLU A 96 -19.43 0.76 -20.34
CA GLU A 96 -18.91 1.76 -19.40
C GLU A 96 -18.06 1.09 -18.31
N ASN A 97 -16.85 1.62 -18.12
CA ASN A 97 -15.98 1.26 -17.01
C ASN A 97 -15.04 2.42 -16.69
N SER A 98 -15.13 2.93 -15.47
CA SER A 98 -14.32 4.03 -14.96
C SER A 98 -13.47 3.62 -13.74
N ILE A 99 -13.24 2.32 -13.56
CA ILE A 99 -12.48 1.77 -12.44
C ILE A 99 -11.03 1.56 -12.87
N PHE A 100 -10.11 2.27 -12.21
CA PHE A 100 -8.68 2.19 -12.49
C PHE A 100 -7.87 2.05 -11.21
N PHE A 101 -6.91 1.12 -11.22
CA PHE A 101 -5.79 1.10 -10.30
C PHE A 101 -4.76 2.16 -10.70
N GLU A 102 -4.23 2.81 -9.67
CA GLU A 102 -3.05 3.65 -9.74
C GLU A 102 -1.93 2.95 -8.97
N VAL A 103 -0.69 3.13 -9.43
CA VAL A 103 0.49 2.56 -8.77
C VAL A 103 1.23 3.69 -8.07
N ASP A 104 1.43 3.53 -6.77
CA ASP A 104 2.26 4.40 -5.94
C ASP A 104 3.49 3.62 -5.43
N GLY A 105 4.67 4.23 -5.54
CA GLY A 105 5.97 3.60 -5.37
C GLY A 105 6.86 3.69 -6.62
N PRO A 106 7.99 2.96 -6.66
CA PRO A 106 8.48 2.02 -5.66
C PRO A 106 8.91 2.71 -4.36
N TYR A 107 8.89 1.96 -3.26
CA TYR A 107 9.32 2.41 -1.94
C TYR A 107 10.60 1.70 -1.50
N LEU A 108 11.34 2.35 -0.60
CA LEU A 108 12.58 1.80 -0.04
C LEU A 108 12.31 0.62 0.88
N ALA A 109 11.38 0.79 1.81
CA ALA A 109 11.11 -0.19 2.84
C ALA A 109 9.65 -0.13 3.32
N MET A 110 9.13 -1.29 3.71
CA MET A 110 7.85 -1.43 4.39
C MET A 110 8.04 -2.32 5.61
N ILE A 111 7.64 -1.84 6.78
CA ILE A 111 7.71 -2.56 8.06
C ILE A 111 6.30 -2.94 8.49
N LEU A 112 6.08 -4.25 8.66
CA LEU A 112 4.82 -4.86 9.08
C LEU A 112 5.01 -5.54 10.44
N PRO A 113 4.23 -5.20 11.47
CA PRO A 113 4.33 -5.84 12.77
C PRO A 113 3.64 -7.21 12.76
N ALA A 114 4.17 -8.14 13.54
CA ALA A 114 3.54 -9.43 13.82
C ALA A 114 2.61 -9.35 15.04
N SER A 115 1.56 -10.20 15.06
CA SER A 115 0.74 -10.39 16.27
C SER A 115 1.52 -11.16 17.33
N ARG A 116 1.13 -10.99 18.60
CA ARG A 116 1.58 -11.86 19.69
C ARG A 116 0.91 -13.24 19.65
N GLU A 117 -0.29 -13.32 19.10
CA GLU A 117 -1.04 -14.55 18.96
C GLU A 117 -0.63 -15.29 17.69
N GLU A 118 -0.33 -16.58 17.84
CA GLU A 118 0.01 -17.46 16.72
C GLU A 118 -1.12 -17.49 15.68
N GLY A 119 -0.74 -17.46 14.40
CA GLY A 119 -1.69 -17.51 13.28
C GLY A 119 -2.52 -16.24 13.06
N LYS A 120 -2.43 -15.22 13.93
CA LYS A 120 -3.11 -13.94 13.71
C LYS A 120 -2.17 -12.91 13.09
N LYS A 121 -2.66 -12.18 12.09
CA LYS A 121 -1.97 -11.01 11.52
C LYS A 121 -2.57 -9.73 12.08
N LEU A 122 -1.72 -8.74 12.36
CA LEU A 122 -2.17 -7.39 12.70
C LEU A 122 -2.49 -6.63 11.42
N LYS A 123 -3.77 -6.59 11.06
CA LYS A 123 -4.23 -5.82 9.90
C LYS A 123 -4.10 -4.31 10.15
N LYS A 124 -3.92 -3.54 9.08
CA LYS A 124 -3.94 -2.06 9.07
C LYS A 124 -2.85 -1.42 9.94
N ARG A 125 -1.71 -2.09 10.13
CA ARG A 125 -0.54 -1.53 10.83
C ARG A 125 0.69 -1.71 9.95
N TYR A 126 1.26 -0.61 9.48
CA TYR A 126 2.46 -0.63 8.64
C TYR A 126 3.14 0.75 8.59
N ALA A 127 4.44 0.76 8.33
CA ALA A 127 5.26 1.94 8.10
C ALA A 127 5.97 1.79 6.75
N VAL A 128 5.90 2.81 5.89
CA VAL A 128 6.45 2.81 4.53
C VAL A 128 7.40 3.99 4.39
N PHE A 129 8.55 3.76 3.77
CA PHE A 129 9.60 4.76 3.58
C PHE A 129 9.97 4.94 2.12
N ASN A 130 10.23 6.20 1.74
CA ASN A 130 10.76 6.58 0.44
C ASN A 130 12.28 6.32 0.36
N PHE A 131 12.83 6.37 -0.85
CA PHE A 131 14.27 6.20 -1.09
C PHE A 131 15.15 7.30 -0.48
N ASP A 132 14.60 8.48 -0.20
CA ASP A 132 15.29 9.54 0.54
C ASP A 132 15.29 9.32 2.07
N GLY A 133 14.71 8.20 2.54
CA GLY A 133 14.56 7.87 3.96
C GLY A 133 13.42 8.59 4.67
N SER A 134 12.63 9.39 3.95
CA SER A 134 11.43 10.03 4.51
C SER A 134 10.30 9.02 4.71
N LEU A 135 9.46 9.28 5.71
CA LEU A 135 8.30 8.46 6.01
C LEU A 135 7.17 8.78 5.02
N ALA A 136 6.84 7.84 4.14
CA ALA A 136 5.77 7.98 3.15
C ALA A 136 4.39 7.77 3.79
N GLU A 137 4.21 6.62 4.46
CA GLU A 137 2.96 6.30 5.15
C GLU A 137 3.22 5.65 6.51
N LEU A 138 2.38 6.01 7.48
CA LEU A 138 2.33 5.36 8.79
C LEU A 138 0.86 5.14 9.15
N LYS A 139 0.47 3.87 9.27
CA LYS A 139 -0.91 3.44 9.50
C LYS A 139 -1.01 2.63 10.78
N GLY A 140 -2.06 2.86 11.55
CA GLY A 140 -2.48 2.02 12.68
C GLY A 140 -1.64 2.11 13.95
N PHE A 141 -0.42 2.67 13.89
CA PHE A 141 0.47 2.85 15.03
C PHE A 141 0.05 4.00 15.96
N GLU A 142 0.44 3.85 17.22
CA GLU A 142 0.12 4.71 18.35
C GLU A 142 0.67 6.14 18.17
N VAL A 143 1.75 6.32 17.38
CA VAL A 143 2.29 7.65 16.99
C VAL A 143 1.20 8.62 16.52
N LYS A 144 0.26 8.14 15.68
CA LYS A 144 -0.82 8.98 15.11
C LYS A 144 -2.09 9.04 15.96
N ARG A 145 -2.17 8.28 17.06
CA ARG A 145 -3.39 8.20 17.90
C ARG A 145 -3.34 9.22 19.04
N ARG A 146 -4.50 9.82 19.35
CA ARG A 146 -4.63 10.71 20.52
C ARG A 146 -4.75 9.87 21.79
N GLY A 147 -4.14 10.32 22.89
CA GLY A 147 -4.24 9.67 24.20
C GLY A 147 -3.27 8.51 24.48
N GLU A 148 -2.55 8.01 23.48
CA GLU A 148 -1.55 6.94 23.71
C GLU A 148 -0.33 7.43 24.49
N LEU A 149 0.31 6.51 25.21
CA LEU A 149 1.49 6.77 26.04
C LEU A 149 2.60 7.43 25.21
N ALA A 150 3.02 8.64 25.61
CA ALA A 150 3.99 9.45 24.88
C ALA A 150 5.31 8.69 24.63
N LEU A 151 5.76 7.89 25.60
CA LEU A 151 6.94 7.04 25.48
C LEU A 151 6.87 6.11 24.27
N ILE A 152 5.75 5.43 24.07
CA ILE A 152 5.55 4.51 22.94
C ILE A 152 5.59 5.27 21.61
N LYS A 153 5.04 6.48 21.57
CA LYS A 153 5.08 7.33 20.37
C LYS A 153 6.50 7.72 19.98
N TYR A 154 7.31 8.12 20.97
CA TYR A 154 8.71 8.47 20.73
C TYR A 154 9.51 7.25 20.28
N PHE A 155 9.38 6.12 20.98
CA PHE A 155 10.02 4.86 20.59
C PHE A 155 9.66 4.43 19.18
N GLN A 156 8.38 4.45 18.82
CA GLN A 156 7.93 4.08 17.47
C GLN A 156 8.54 4.99 16.39
N THR A 157 8.66 6.29 16.68
CA THR A 157 9.24 7.26 15.73
C THR A 157 10.73 6.99 15.46
N THR A 158 11.48 6.52 16.47
CA THR A 158 12.93 6.26 16.33
C THR A 158 13.22 4.85 15.81
N VAL A 159 12.49 3.83 16.29
CA VAL A 159 12.74 2.44 15.90
C VAL A 159 12.43 2.19 14.42
N PHE A 160 11.38 2.80 13.86
CA PHE A 160 11.07 2.60 12.43
C PHE A 160 12.16 3.14 11.51
N LYS A 161 12.75 4.29 11.84
CA LYS A 161 13.89 4.82 11.09
C LYS A 161 15.15 3.96 11.25
N SER A 162 15.30 3.32 12.41
CA SER A 162 16.47 2.47 12.68
C SER A 162 16.54 1.23 11.77
N PHE A 163 15.39 0.73 11.28
CA PHE A 163 15.34 -0.36 10.30
C PHE A 163 15.89 0.01 8.92
N LEU A 164 16.10 1.29 8.63
CA LEU A 164 16.67 1.73 7.34
C LEU A 164 18.21 1.68 7.32
N ASN A 165 18.83 1.40 8.48
CA ASN A 165 20.28 1.33 8.59
C ASN A 165 20.78 -0.11 8.38
N GLY A 166 21.99 -0.24 7.85
CA GLY A 166 22.59 -1.54 7.52
C GLY A 166 22.37 -1.94 6.06
N ASN A 167 23.18 -2.89 5.59
CA ASN A 167 23.14 -3.42 4.22
C ASN A 167 22.53 -4.83 4.16
N THR A 168 22.34 -5.47 5.31
CA THR A 168 21.74 -6.80 5.41
C THR A 168 20.52 -6.79 6.31
N HIS A 169 19.66 -7.80 6.14
CA HIS A 169 18.49 -7.99 7.00
C HIS A 169 18.90 -8.08 8.48
N GLN A 170 20.00 -8.77 8.77
CA GLN A 170 20.51 -8.92 10.13
C GLN A 170 20.94 -7.56 10.72
N GLU A 171 21.74 -6.79 9.98
CA GLU A 171 22.19 -5.46 10.43
C GLU A 171 21.01 -4.51 10.70
N ALA A 172 19.98 -4.54 9.86
CA ALA A 172 18.76 -3.73 10.08
C ALA A 172 18.07 -4.07 11.41
N TYR A 173 17.98 -5.36 11.76
CA TYR A 173 17.46 -5.78 13.05
C TYR A 173 18.41 -5.45 14.22
N GLU A 174 19.72 -5.50 14.03
CA GLU A 174 20.70 -5.11 15.04
C GLU A 174 20.58 -3.61 15.38
N HIS A 175 20.42 -2.75 14.35
CA HIS A 175 20.18 -1.33 14.54
C HIS A 175 18.87 -1.04 15.29
N ALA A 176 17.77 -1.71 14.89
CA ALA A 176 16.49 -1.59 15.59
C ALA A 176 16.57 -2.12 17.03
N ALA A 177 17.30 -3.21 17.27
CA ALA A 177 17.51 -3.77 18.60
C ALA A 177 18.32 -2.83 19.50
N LYS A 178 19.33 -2.15 18.95
CA LYS A 178 20.12 -1.15 19.68
C LYS A 178 19.25 0.03 20.16
N GLU A 179 18.36 0.52 19.30
CA GLU A 179 17.37 1.54 19.66
C GLU A 179 16.40 1.01 20.74
N ALA A 180 15.90 -0.22 20.60
CA ALA A 180 15.02 -0.82 21.60
C ALA A 180 15.70 -0.96 22.97
N ASN A 181 16.95 -1.41 23.01
CA ASN A 181 17.73 -1.52 24.25
C ASN A 181 17.94 -0.17 24.93
N TYR A 182 18.21 0.89 24.16
CA TYR A 182 18.29 2.24 24.72
C TYR A 182 17.00 2.64 25.47
N TRP A 183 15.82 2.38 24.89
CA TRP A 183 14.55 2.67 25.56
C TRP A 183 14.27 1.76 26.76
N LEU A 184 14.73 0.51 26.73
CA LEU A 184 14.68 -0.38 27.90
C LEU A 184 15.58 0.14 29.02
N ASP A 185 16.79 0.62 28.70
CA ASP A 185 17.70 1.20 29.69
C ASP A 185 17.10 2.45 30.34
N VAL A 186 16.42 3.32 29.58
CA VAL A 186 15.68 4.48 30.14
C VAL A 186 14.59 4.04 31.13
N LEU A 187 13.92 2.92 30.87
CA LEU A 187 12.89 2.37 31.75
C LEU A 187 13.48 1.69 33.00
N PHE A 188 14.54 0.90 32.84
CA PHE A 188 15.12 0.09 33.92
C PHE A 188 16.12 0.84 34.79
N SER A 189 16.78 1.87 34.24
CA SER A 189 17.69 2.74 35.00
C SER A 189 16.99 3.51 36.12
N LYS A 190 15.67 3.38 36.28
CA LYS A 190 14.82 4.10 37.24
C LYS A 190 15.27 5.55 37.28
N VAL A 191 14.96 6.34 36.23
CA VAL A 191 15.20 7.79 36.11
C VAL A 191 15.61 8.31 37.47
N LEU A 192 16.93 8.43 37.71
CA LEU A 192 17.50 8.69 39.04
C LEU A 192 16.75 9.89 39.59
N SER A 193 15.75 9.61 40.43
CA SER A 193 14.89 10.62 40.99
C SER A 193 15.67 11.22 42.14
N SER A 194 16.68 12.00 41.77
CA SER A 194 17.28 13.03 42.61
C SER A 194 16.29 14.19 42.60
N PHE A 195 15.26 14.08 43.43
CA PHE A 195 14.54 15.22 43.99
C PHE A 195 15.25 15.64 45.28
#